data_AF-D9SJZ0-F1
#
_entry.id   AF-D9SJZ0-F1
#
_cell.length_a   1.000
_cell.length_b   1.000
_cell.length_c   1.000
_cell.angle_alpha   90.00
_cell.angle_beta   90.00
_cell.angle_gamma   90.00
#
_symmetry.space_group_name_H-M   'P 1'
#
loop_
_entity.id
_entity.type
_entity.pdbx_description
1 polymer ?
#
loop_
_entity_poly.entity_id
_entity_poly.type
_entity_poly.pdbx_seq_one_letter_code
_entity_poly.pdbx_strand_id
1 'polypeptide(L)'
;MHQIPLIQKFSEMSEEELLQFCSILYEQDGIKALSYEALSKQGALYYHLYRHGVNQKALIIQLDLQEQYSAYKATMPMMRRGRLSQRWTWEHIVKEATLVKETMGMLPPAAWFQDNGQQSLVQAVYYLGRTWEDLRKELNDFEGSNFVASRNGMRWLSHPEAALSNFLYARGIQHKRGERYPDEYSRHSTAKYAFFDLHFLNINGEWIDVEVWGDKPNGHAEAHYKIKREHKEAYNESNANFLGIHFRECFNEEILAGILEPHIGSIDAFQFDKPTDRLIHSTHWSNADELLEFCRHLVTTMPDGQFPCEGWLRKRGKYKNRPGEVYNTLSIYIKTWLGGIRNLRKLLDQSHVSTIEWDKDSAIAAYQKFYDGHGLTPGQARHITRKGGEVSTKLAAEAARIDNAVLKFAGGSVAVNELLGIVIDKTRRWTREAILDGFQSIISEWKMSPIQLLYEHKTGKTKFPEETYKKTSQMVGAINQQFSGVKEVYEILGFEPPSRPRKRRTKRELNELS
;
A
#
# COMPACT_ATOMS: atom_id res chain seq x y z
N MET A 1 -19.56 35.18 63.17
CA MET A 1 -20.49 36.31 62.93
C MET A 1 -19.67 37.59 62.89
N HIS A 2 -19.26 38.02 61.70
CA HIS A 2 -18.69 39.36 61.49
C HIS A 2 -19.76 40.19 60.78
N GLN A 3 -20.20 41.24 61.47
CA GLN A 3 -21.10 42.26 60.93
C GLN A 3 -20.37 43.00 59.80
N ILE A 4 -20.98 43.05 58.61
CA ILE A 4 -20.54 43.94 57.53
C ILE A 4 -20.83 45.37 57.99
N PRO A 5 -19.84 46.28 58.03
CA PRO A 5 -20.10 47.67 58.35
C PRO A 5 -20.98 48.31 57.27
N LEU A 6 -21.93 49.12 57.73
CA LEU A 6 -22.79 49.98 56.92
C LEU A 6 -22.01 50.73 55.83
N ILE A 7 -22.52 50.63 54.59
CA ILE A 7 -22.29 51.56 53.47
C ILE A 7 -20.82 51.98 53.32
N GLN A 8 -19.97 51.04 52.90
CA GLN A 8 -18.64 51.38 52.40
C GLN A 8 -18.76 52.01 51.00
N LYS A 9 -18.17 53.19 50.83
CA LYS A 9 -18.00 53.79 49.50
C LYS A 9 -16.94 53.01 48.74
N PHE A 10 -17.37 52.14 47.83
CA PHE A 10 -16.47 51.42 46.91
C PHE A 10 -15.55 52.35 46.10
N SER A 11 -15.88 53.64 45.99
CA SER A 11 -15.05 54.67 45.35
C SER A 11 -13.73 54.99 46.07
N GLU A 12 -13.61 54.61 47.34
CA GLU A 12 -12.44 54.89 48.18
C GLU A 12 -11.58 53.63 48.43
N MET A 13 -11.99 52.48 47.90
CA MET A 13 -11.28 51.20 48.06
C MET A 13 -10.22 50.99 46.98
N SER A 14 -9.10 50.41 47.40
CA SER A 14 -8.06 49.85 46.53
C SER A 14 -8.52 48.57 45.82
N GLU A 15 -7.73 48.11 44.84
CA GLU A 15 -7.98 46.81 44.18
C GLU A 15 -7.97 45.66 45.19
N GLU A 16 -7.00 45.62 46.12
CA GLU A 16 -6.93 44.55 47.12
C GLU A 16 -8.14 44.53 48.06
N GLU A 17 -8.62 45.71 48.49
CA GLU A 17 -9.81 45.81 49.34
C GLU A 17 -11.08 45.36 48.62
N LEU A 18 -11.22 45.68 47.33
CA LEU A 18 -12.34 45.22 46.50
C LEU A 18 -12.29 43.70 46.29
N LEU A 19 -11.10 43.13 46.06
CA LEU A 19 -10.91 41.68 45.95
C LEU A 19 -11.23 40.97 47.26
N GLN A 20 -10.78 41.51 48.38
CA GLN A 20 -11.07 40.96 49.70
C GLN A 20 -12.57 41.03 50.02
N PHE A 21 -13.25 42.12 49.65
CA PHE A 21 -14.71 42.22 49.76
C PHE A 21 -15.41 41.15 48.92
N CYS A 22 -14.97 40.93 47.69
CA CYS A 22 -15.49 39.85 46.84
C CYS A 22 -15.20 38.45 47.43
N SER A 23 -14.05 38.23 48.05
CA SER A 23 -13.76 36.99 48.77
C SER A 23 -14.74 36.75 49.92
N ILE A 24 -15.04 37.79 50.71
CA ILE A 24 -16.04 37.73 51.80
C ILE A 24 -17.44 37.41 51.25
N LEU A 25 -17.83 38.05 50.14
CA LEU A 25 -19.10 37.74 49.47
C LEU A 25 -19.16 36.27 49.02
N TYR A 26 -18.06 35.75 48.48
CA TYR A 26 -17.94 34.34 48.10
C TYR A 26 -18.03 33.40 49.30
N GLU A 27 -17.37 33.70 50.42
CA GLU A 27 -17.44 32.87 51.63
C GLU A 27 -18.87 32.82 52.21
N GLN A 28 -19.62 33.91 52.12
CA GLN A 28 -20.98 34.01 52.69
C GLN A 28 -22.04 33.35 51.81
N ASP A 29 -22.03 33.67 50.53
CA ASP A 29 -23.12 33.32 49.61
C ASP A 29 -22.70 32.28 48.56
N GLY A 30 -21.43 31.88 48.56
CA GLY A 30 -20.85 30.98 47.58
C GLY A 30 -20.67 31.63 46.20
N ILE A 31 -20.35 30.78 45.22
CA ILE A 31 -19.96 31.18 43.87
C ILE A 31 -21.01 32.02 43.10
N LYS A 32 -22.30 31.95 43.50
CA LYS A 32 -23.39 32.75 42.92
C LYS A 32 -23.21 34.25 43.15
N ALA A 33 -22.58 34.65 44.25
CA ALA A 33 -22.37 36.05 44.62
C ALA A 33 -21.41 36.77 43.67
N LEU A 34 -20.54 36.01 43.01
CA LEU A 34 -19.58 36.51 42.02
C LEU A 34 -20.15 36.52 40.60
N SER A 35 -21.44 36.25 40.42
CA SER A 35 -22.10 36.43 39.12
C SER A 35 -22.27 37.92 38.79
N TYR A 36 -22.20 38.28 37.51
CA TYR A 36 -22.43 39.66 37.07
C TYR A 36 -23.72 40.24 37.65
N GLU A 37 -24.81 39.46 37.64
CA GLU A 37 -26.09 39.90 38.17
C GLU A 37 -26.01 40.22 39.67
N ALA A 38 -25.39 39.34 40.47
CA ALA A 38 -25.20 39.58 41.91
C ALA A 38 -24.27 40.77 42.17
N LEU A 39 -23.12 40.85 41.50
CA LEU A 39 -22.16 41.96 41.64
C LEU A 39 -22.77 43.31 41.23
N SER A 40 -23.59 43.33 40.17
CA SER A 40 -24.30 44.53 39.72
C SER A 40 -25.41 44.99 40.67
N LYS A 41 -25.94 44.06 41.48
CA LYS A 41 -26.95 44.35 42.52
C LYS A 41 -26.30 44.86 43.82
N GLN A 42 -25.01 44.64 44.04
CA GLN A 42 -24.25 45.12 45.19
C GLN A 42 -23.79 46.59 44.99
N GLY A 43 -24.75 47.49 44.80
CA GLY A 43 -24.48 48.91 44.59
C GLY A 43 -23.54 49.17 43.41
N ALA A 44 -22.53 50.03 43.60
CA ALA A 44 -21.54 50.38 42.57
C ALA A 44 -20.33 49.43 42.50
N LEU A 45 -20.33 48.30 43.24
CA LEU A 45 -19.17 47.40 43.36
C LEU A 45 -18.59 46.99 42.00
N TYR A 46 -19.43 46.49 41.09
CA TYR A 46 -18.98 46.03 39.78
C TYR A 46 -18.35 47.15 38.93
N TYR A 47 -18.89 48.37 39.04
CA TYR A 47 -18.35 49.54 38.35
C TYR A 47 -16.93 49.86 38.84
N HIS A 48 -16.69 49.78 40.15
CA HIS A 48 -15.39 50.05 40.74
C HIS A 48 -14.35 48.96 40.41
N LEU A 49 -14.73 47.68 40.50
CA LEU A 49 -13.89 46.58 40.01
C LEU A 49 -13.45 46.80 38.55
N TYR A 50 -14.40 47.17 37.68
CA TYR A 50 -14.12 47.42 36.27
C TYR A 50 -13.18 48.62 36.06
N ARG A 51 -13.29 49.68 36.87
CA ARG A 51 -12.36 50.84 36.83
C ARG A 51 -10.92 50.45 37.16
N HIS A 52 -10.72 49.44 37.99
CA HIS A 52 -9.41 48.85 38.29
C HIS A 52 -8.98 47.77 37.29
N GLY A 53 -9.68 47.61 36.15
CA GLY A 53 -9.36 46.60 35.14
C GLY A 53 -9.82 45.17 35.50
N VAL A 54 -10.44 44.99 36.67
CA VAL A 54 -10.94 43.71 37.16
C VAL A 54 -12.38 43.51 36.67
N ASN A 55 -12.53 43.01 35.44
CA ASN A 55 -13.83 42.53 34.99
C ASN A 55 -14.21 41.21 35.69
N GLN A 56 -15.47 40.78 35.54
CA GLN A 56 -15.96 39.58 36.23
C GLN A 56 -15.14 38.32 35.95
N LYS A 57 -14.60 38.16 34.73
CA LYS A 57 -13.75 37.02 34.38
C LYS A 57 -12.39 37.12 35.06
N ALA A 58 -11.79 38.31 35.08
CA ALA A 58 -10.54 38.59 35.78
C ALA A 58 -10.67 38.36 37.29
N LEU A 59 -11.77 38.79 37.91
CA LEU A 59 -12.07 38.54 39.31
C LEU A 59 -12.07 37.05 39.65
N ILE A 60 -12.78 36.23 38.87
CA ILE A 60 -12.83 34.78 39.08
C ILE A 60 -11.45 34.14 38.93
N ILE A 61 -10.61 34.65 38.04
CA ILE A 61 -9.23 34.18 37.86
C ILE A 61 -8.34 34.59 39.04
N GLN A 62 -8.42 35.86 39.48
CA GLN A 62 -7.63 36.37 40.59
C GLN A 62 -7.98 35.70 41.93
N LEU A 63 -9.22 35.22 42.10
CA LEU A 63 -9.66 34.47 43.27
C LEU A 63 -9.45 32.95 43.16
N ASP A 64 -8.91 32.45 42.04
CA ASP A 64 -8.71 31.02 41.77
C ASP A 64 -10.00 30.17 41.84
N LEU A 65 -11.11 30.71 41.29
CA LEU A 65 -12.44 30.10 41.33
C LEU A 65 -12.98 29.65 39.96
N GLN A 66 -12.10 29.50 38.96
CA GLN A 66 -12.46 29.24 37.56
C GLN A 66 -13.30 27.97 37.40
N GLU A 67 -12.88 26.87 38.02
CA GLU A 67 -13.59 25.58 37.94
C GLU A 67 -14.96 25.65 38.61
N GLN A 68 -15.02 26.18 39.84
CA GLN A 68 -16.28 26.32 40.56
C GLN A 68 -17.26 27.25 39.85
N TYR A 69 -16.77 28.37 39.32
CA TYR A 69 -17.61 29.31 38.59
C TYR A 69 -18.14 28.69 37.30
N SER A 70 -17.31 27.91 36.60
CA SER A 70 -17.71 27.18 35.39
C SER A 70 -18.79 26.14 35.70
N ALA A 71 -18.63 25.38 36.79
CA ALA A 71 -19.63 24.41 37.26
C ALA A 71 -20.96 25.08 37.62
N TYR A 72 -20.94 26.20 38.36
CA TYR A 72 -22.15 26.97 38.67
C TYR A 72 -22.81 27.57 37.42
N LYS A 73 -22.00 28.13 36.50
CA LYS A 73 -22.51 28.62 35.22
C LYS A 73 -23.17 27.50 34.41
N ALA A 74 -22.75 26.25 34.55
CA ALA A 74 -23.35 25.10 33.89
C ALA A 74 -24.75 24.74 34.44
N THR A 75 -25.02 24.99 35.73
CA THR A 75 -26.35 24.72 36.34
C THR A 75 -27.40 25.79 36.05
N MET A 76 -26.98 26.97 35.60
CA MET A 76 -27.87 28.10 35.35
C MET A 76 -28.47 28.05 33.94
N PRO A 77 -29.79 28.24 33.78
CA PRO A 77 -30.40 28.25 32.45
C PRO A 77 -29.93 29.47 31.63
N MET A 78 -29.88 29.31 30.32
CA MET A 78 -29.49 30.36 29.37
C MET A 78 -30.71 30.87 28.61
N MET A 79 -30.93 32.18 28.63
CA MET A 79 -31.90 32.81 27.73
C MET A 79 -31.36 32.82 26.30
N ARG A 80 -32.10 32.19 25.38
CA ARG A 80 -31.90 32.32 23.93
C ARG A 80 -33.21 32.71 23.28
N ARG A 81 -33.20 33.84 22.54
CA ARG A 81 -34.38 34.36 21.81
C ARG A 81 -35.65 34.42 22.67
N GLY A 82 -35.51 34.88 23.92
CA GLY A 82 -36.63 35.01 24.87
C GLY A 82 -37.12 33.69 25.50
N ARG A 83 -36.47 32.55 25.25
CA ARG A 83 -36.76 31.27 25.89
C ARG A 83 -35.64 30.85 26.83
N LEU A 84 -36.00 30.36 28.02
CA LEU A 84 -35.08 29.67 28.91
C LEU A 84 -34.72 28.32 28.26
N SER A 85 -33.43 28.12 27.98
CA SER A 85 -32.88 26.85 27.53
C SER A 85 -31.89 26.34 28.56
N GLN A 86 -31.90 25.04 28.81
CA GLN A 86 -30.88 24.42 29.65
C GLN A 86 -29.52 24.55 28.95
N ARG A 87 -28.47 24.85 29.72
CA ARG A 87 -27.12 24.89 29.16
C ARG A 87 -26.63 23.49 28.89
N TRP A 88 -25.94 23.33 27.79
CA TRP A 88 -25.24 22.10 27.48
C TRP A 88 -24.03 21.95 28.41
N THR A 89 -24.12 21.02 29.35
CA THR A 89 -22.98 20.48 30.10
C THR A 89 -22.51 19.18 29.44
N TRP A 90 -21.32 18.69 29.79
CA TRP A 90 -20.86 17.41 29.26
C TRP A 90 -21.79 16.28 29.68
N GLU A 91 -22.21 16.25 30.94
CA GLU A 91 -23.14 15.24 31.49
C GLU A 91 -24.50 15.29 30.78
N HIS A 92 -24.99 16.49 30.46
CA HIS A 92 -26.25 16.63 29.71
C HIS A 92 -26.09 16.11 28.28
N ILE A 93 -25.00 16.44 27.60
CA ILE A 93 -24.69 15.91 26.26
C ILE A 93 -24.66 14.38 26.29
N VAL A 94 -23.93 13.78 27.25
CA VAL A 94 -23.79 12.33 27.40
C VAL A 94 -25.17 11.70 27.61
N LYS A 95 -26.00 12.27 28.49
CA LYS A 95 -27.35 11.78 28.74
C LYS A 95 -28.23 11.79 27.49
N GLU A 96 -28.27 12.90 26.75
CA GLU A 96 -29.06 13.00 25.51
C GLU A 96 -28.54 12.02 24.44
N ALA A 97 -27.22 11.89 24.32
CA ALA A 97 -26.60 10.96 23.39
C ALA A 97 -26.86 9.48 23.74
N THR A 98 -26.92 9.14 25.04
CA THR A 98 -27.33 7.80 25.51
C THR A 98 -28.73 7.44 25.06
N LEU A 99 -29.69 8.38 25.17
CA LEU A 99 -31.07 8.13 24.72
C LEU A 99 -31.15 7.82 23.21
N VAL A 100 -30.36 8.55 22.41
CA VAL A 100 -30.26 8.28 20.97
C VAL A 100 -29.61 6.93 20.70
N LYS A 101 -28.52 6.60 21.42
CA LYS A 101 -27.84 5.30 21.31
C LYS A 101 -28.78 4.14 21.65
N GLU A 102 -29.53 4.23 22.75
CA GLU A 102 -30.51 3.21 23.15
C GLU A 102 -31.59 2.99 22.08
N THR A 103 -32.00 4.06 21.40
CA THR A 103 -33.00 3.98 20.32
C THR A 103 -32.42 3.41 19.02
N MET A 104 -31.17 3.75 18.70
CA MET A 104 -30.54 3.41 17.41
C MET A 104 -29.64 2.16 17.48
N GLY A 105 -29.43 1.61 18.68
CA GLY A 105 -28.46 0.53 18.96
C GLY A 105 -27.01 1.00 19.03
N MET A 106 -26.67 2.09 18.34
CA MET A 106 -25.33 2.70 18.30
C MET A 106 -25.45 4.23 18.29
N LEU A 107 -24.39 4.95 18.65
CA LEU A 107 -24.31 6.41 18.53
C LEU A 107 -24.17 6.79 17.05
N PRO A 108 -25.12 7.54 16.47
CA PRO A 108 -25.00 8.02 15.10
C PRO A 108 -23.83 9.01 14.91
N PRO A 109 -23.35 9.23 13.67
CA PRO A 109 -22.37 10.28 13.40
C PRO A 109 -22.98 11.67 13.66
N ALA A 110 -22.12 12.66 13.94
CA ALA A 110 -22.54 14.04 14.18
C ALA A 110 -23.45 14.62 13.05
N ALA A 111 -23.23 14.21 11.80
CA ALA A 111 -24.07 14.61 10.66
C ALA A 111 -25.54 14.17 10.84
N TRP A 112 -25.78 12.96 11.36
CA TRP A 112 -27.13 12.49 11.64
C TRP A 112 -27.85 13.39 12.66
N PHE A 113 -27.16 13.80 13.72
CA PHE A 113 -27.72 14.73 14.71
C PHE A 113 -28.05 16.09 14.08
N GLN A 114 -27.23 16.56 13.13
CA GLN A 114 -27.50 17.81 12.42
C GLN A 114 -28.76 17.70 11.56
N ASP A 115 -28.90 16.61 10.80
CA ASP A 115 -30.03 16.36 9.92
C ASP A 115 -31.34 16.11 10.68
N ASN A 116 -31.25 15.64 11.93
CA ASN A 116 -32.40 15.35 12.79
C ASN A 116 -32.70 16.45 13.82
N GLY A 117 -32.27 17.70 13.55
CA GLY A 117 -32.63 18.87 14.36
C GLY A 117 -31.90 18.97 15.72
N GLN A 118 -30.93 18.11 15.98
CA GLN A 118 -30.09 18.09 17.19
C GLN A 118 -28.71 18.74 16.97
N GLN A 119 -28.61 19.67 16.01
CA GLN A 119 -27.38 20.41 15.72
C GLN A 119 -26.80 21.13 16.95
N SER A 120 -27.65 21.56 17.88
CA SER A 120 -27.24 22.25 19.10
C SER A 120 -26.37 21.38 20.03
N LEU A 121 -26.66 20.07 20.11
CA LEU A 121 -25.85 19.09 20.84
C LEU A 121 -24.47 18.97 20.21
N VAL A 122 -24.42 18.81 18.89
CA VAL A 122 -23.16 18.72 18.13
C VAL A 122 -22.30 19.96 18.34
N GLN A 123 -22.88 21.15 18.22
CA GLN A 123 -22.16 22.40 18.47
C GLN A 123 -21.65 22.50 19.91
N ALA A 124 -22.42 21.99 20.89
CA ALA A 124 -22.05 22.04 22.28
C ALA A 124 -20.84 21.15 22.62
N VAL A 125 -20.76 19.94 22.04
CA VAL A 125 -19.59 19.05 22.17
C VAL A 125 -18.30 19.81 21.87
N TYR A 126 -18.25 20.43 20.69
CA TYR A 126 -17.05 21.15 20.26
C TYR A 126 -16.83 22.47 21.00
N TYR A 127 -17.91 23.16 21.40
CA TYR A 127 -17.80 24.39 22.18
C TYR A 127 -17.13 24.14 23.54
N LEU A 128 -17.41 22.99 24.16
CA LEU A 128 -16.77 22.53 25.40
C LEU A 128 -15.34 21.99 25.19
N GLY A 129 -14.77 22.13 23.99
CA GLY A 129 -13.42 21.63 23.68
C GLY A 129 -13.33 20.11 23.59
N ARG A 130 -14.47 19.41 23.51
CA ARG A 130 -14.56 17.96 23.33
C ARG A 130 -14.74 17.62 21.85
N THR A 131 -14.51 16.36 21.52
CA THR A 131 -14.69 15.78 20.19
C THR A 131 -15.84 14.78 20.18
N TRP A 132 -16.29 14.40 18.98
CA TRP A 132 -17.27 13.31 18.85
C TRP A 132 -16.69 11.96 19.31
N GLU A 133 -15.37 11.80 19.26
CA GLU A 133 -14.67 10.64 19.80
C GLU A 133 -14.75 10.58 21.33
N ASP A 134 -14.60 11.72 22.02
CA ASP A 134 -14.77 11.79 23.48
C ASP A 134 -16.17 11.32 23.90
N LEU A 135 -17.19 11.71 23.12
CA LEU A 135 -18.56 11.29 23.38
C LEU A 135 -18.73 9.77 23.19
N ARG A 136 -18.16 9.21 22.12
CA ARG A 136 -18.14 7.76 21.90
C ARG A 136 -17.40 7.01 23.00
N LYS A 137 -16.29 7.57 23.48
CA LYS A 137 -15.51 7.01 24.60
C LYS A 137 -16.35 6.93 25.86
N GLU A 138 -17.04 8.01 26.21
CA GLU A 138 -17.91 8.07 27.38
C GLU A 138 -19.05 7.05 27.29
N LEU A 139 -19.60 6.86 26.09
CA LEU A 139 -20.69 5.92 25.84
C LEU A 139 -20.23 4.48 25.59
N ASN A 140 -18.91 4.23 25.58
CA ASN A 140 -18.30 2.98 25.14
C ASN A 140 -18.89 2.49 23.80
N ASP A 141 -19.00 3.37 22.82
CA ASP A 141 -19.68 3.13 21.54
C ASP A 141 -18.75 3.38 20.35
N PHE A 142 -17.92 2.38 20.06
CA PHE A 142 -17.00 2.39 18.93
C PHE A 142 -17.38 1.39 17.83
N GLU A 143 -18.32 0.48 18.11
CA GLU A 143 -18.88 -0.41 17.10
C GLU A 143 -19.53 0.44 16.00
N GLY A 144 -19.10 0.26 14.75
CA GLY A 144 -19.54 1.05 13.59
C GLY A 144 -19.01 2.48 13.51
N SER A 145 -17.95 2.83 14.27
CA SER A 145 -17.22 4.08 14.07
C SER A 145 -16.23 3.97 12.91
N ASN A 146 -16.12 5.01 12.08
CA ASN A 146 -15.24 5.06 10.91
C ASN A 146 -13.78 5.46 11.26
N PHE A 147 -13.30 5.08 12.45
CA PHE A 147 -11.92 5.40 12.84
C PHE A 147 -10.93 4.35 12.33
N VAL A 148 -9.72 4.82 12.03
CA VAL A 148 -8.59 3.96 11.66
C VAL A 148 -7.63 3.92 12.84
N ALA A 149 -7.32 2.73 13.34
CA ALA A 149 -6.38 2.57 14.45
C ALA A 149 -4.94 2.49 13.93
N SER A 150 -4.02 3.27 14.50
CA SER A 150 -2.57 3.10 14.33
C SER A 150 -2.04 2.01 15.26
N ARG A 151 -0.82 1.54 15.01
CA ARG A 151 -0.17 0.42 15.70
C ARG A 151 0.04 0.70 17.20
N ASN A 152 0.15 1.96 17.59
CA ASN A 152 0.20 2.39 19.00
C ASN A 152 -1.18 2.44 19.69
N GLY A 153 -2.26 2.05 19.01
CA GLY A 153 -3.62 2.02 19.55
C GLY A 153 -4.38 3.33 19.49
N MET A 154 -3.76 4.42 19.00
CA MET A 154 -4.48 5.67 18.75
C MET A 154 -5.46 5.50 17.58
N ARG A 155 -6.59 6.21 17.64
CA ARG A 155 -7.62 6.19 16.61
C ARG A 155 -7.57 7.49 15.84
N TRP A 156 -7.77 7.41 14.53
CA TRP A 156 -7.63 8.55 13.61
C TRP A 156 -8.86 8.69 12.73
N LEU A 157 -9.16 9.92 12.31
CA LEU A 157 -10.32 10.21 11.47
C LEU A 157 -10.08 9.81 10.02
N SER A 158 -8.82 9.56 9.65
CA SER A 158 -8.42 9.21 8.29
C SER A 158 -7.24 8.23 8.26
N HIS A 159 -7.13 7.47 7.17
CA HIS A 159 -5.98 6.58 6.92
C HIS A 159 -4.63 7.33 6.81
N PRO A 160 -4.54 8.52 6.19
CA PRO A 160 -3.31 9.33 6.18
C PRO A 160 -2.81 9.69 7.58
N GLU A 161 -3.69 10.13 8.47
CA GLU A 161 -3.36 10.41 9.87
C GLU A 161 -2.81 9.17 10.59
N ALA A 162 -3.47 8.02 10.43
CA ALA A 162 -3.01 6.77 11.02
C ALA A 162 -1.65 6.31 10.45
N ALA A 163 -1.43 6.51 9.14
CA ALA A 163 -0.17 6.21 8.48
C ALA A 163 0.99 7.08 9.02
N LEU A 164 0.76 8.39 9.18
CA LEU A 164 1.70 9.31 9.81
C LEU A 164 2.00 8.91 11.26
N SER A 165 0.96 8.58 12.04
CA SER A 165 1.13 8.09 13.40
C SER A 165 1.96 6.80 13.47
N ASN A 166 1.74 5.84 12.57
CA ASN A 166 2.56 4.64 12.49
C ASN A 166 4.02 4.94 12.16
N PHE A 167 4.28 5.86 11.24
CA PHE A 167 5.62 6.28 10.87
C PHE A 167 6.37 6.88 12.08
N LEU A 168 5.71 7.79 12.81
CA LEU A 168 6.27 8.43 14.01
C LEU A 168 6.48 7.40 15.12
N TYR A 169 5.49 6.54 15.35
CA TYR A 169 5.56 5.48 16.36
C TYR A 169 6.71 4.52 16.10
N ALA A 170 6.90 4.10 14.84
CA ALA A 170 7.98 3.21 14.47
C ALA A 170 9.37 3.80 14.73
N ARG A 171 9.50 5.11 14.83
CA ARG A 171 10.76 5.81 15.10
C ARG A 171 10.88 6.30 16.55
N GLY A 172 9.97 5.86 17.43
CA GLY A 172 9.95 6.28 18.83
C GLY A 172 9.63 7.77 19.03
N ILE A 173 9.06 8.43 18.03
CA ILE A 173 8.71 9.85 18.13
C ILE A 173 7.40 10.00 18.90
N GLN A 174 7.46 10.76 19.99
CA GLN A 174 6.29 11.09 20.78
C GLN A 174 5.34 11.96 19.95
N HIS A 175 4.09 11.55 19.89
CA HIS A 175 3.04 12.27 19.20
C HIS A 175 1.69 12.07 19.90
N LYS A 176 0.77 13.01 19.66
CA LYS A 176 -0.58 13.03 20.24
C LYS A 176 -1.59 13.53 19.22
N ARG A 177 -2.88 13.39 19.54
CA ARG A 177 -3.96 13.97 18.74
C ARG A 177 -3.82 15.49 18.72
N GLY A 178 -4.20 16.09 17.60
CA GLY A 178 -4.21 17.54 17.49
C GLY A 178 -5.18 18.18 18.49
N GLU A 179 -4.75 19.31 19.02
CA GLU A 179 -5.50 20.10 19.99
C GLU A 179 -6.27 21.21 19.27
N ARG A 180 -7.17 21.86 20.01
CA ARG A 180 -7.95 22.97 19.47
C ARG A 180 -7.02 24.14 19.15
N TYR A 181 -7.23 24.77 18.00
CA TYR A 181 -6.59 26.04 17.66
C TYR A 181 -6.89 27.10 18.73
N PRO A 182 -5.95 28.02 19.01
CA PRO A 182 -6.19 29.15 19.91
C PRO A 182 -7.44 29.94 19.52
N ASP A 183 -8.13 30.55 20.50
CA ASP A 183 -9.39 31.27 20.26
C ASP A 183 -9.26 32.41 19.25
N GLU A 184 -8.07 32.99 19.10
CA GLU A 184 -7.75 34.00 18.10
C GLU A 184 -7.91 33.51 16.66
N TYR A 185 -7.73 32.21 16.37
CA TYR A 185 -7.97 31.64 15.04
C TYR A 185 -9.39 31.94 14.54
N SER A 186 -10.37 31.96 15.44
CA SER A 186 -11.77 32.28 15.10
C SER A 186 -11.97 33.70 14.56
N ARG A 187 -11.00 34.61 14.76
CA ARG A 187 -10.99 35.97 14.18
C ARG A 187 -10.46 35.99 12.75
N HIS A 188 -9.66 34.99 12.38
CA HIS A 188 -9.05 34.85 11.05
C HIS A 188 -9.81 33.88 10.14
N SER A 189 -10.75 33.10 10.69
CA SER A 189 -11.47 32.07 9.97
C SER A 189 -12.98 32.30 10.02
N THR A 190 -13.68 31.81 9.01
CA THR A 190 -15.15 31.69 9.02
C THR A 190 -15.65 30.63 10.02
N ALA A 191 -14.75 29.77 10.52
CA ALA A 191 -15.07 28.76 11.51
C ALA A 191 -14.88 29.28 12.95
N LYS A 192 -15.85 28.99 13.82
CA LYS A 192 -15.79 29.36 15.25
C LYS A 192 -14.70 28.63 16.04
N TYR A 193 -14.26 27.47 15.56
CA TYR A 193 -13.20 26.65 16.14
C TYR A 193 -12.61 25.74 15.06
N ALA A 194 -11.38 25.28 15.28
CA ALA A 194 -10.71 24.25 14.51
C ALA A 194 -9.81 23.43 15.43
N PHE A 195 -9.39 22.26 14.96
CA PHE A 195 -8.40 21.41 15.60
C PHE A 195 -7.30 21.13 14.60
N PHE A 196 -6.06 21.01 15.10
CA PHE A 196 -4.97 20.38 14.37
C PHE A 196 -5.28 18.89 14.17
N ASP A 197 -4.64 18.24 13.20
CA ASP A 197 -4.84 16.81 12.99
C ASP A 197 -3.98 15.99 13.96
N LEU A 198 -2.73 16.40 14.15
CA LEU A 198 -1.73 15.71 14.97
C LEU A 198 -0.71 16.70 15.54
N HIS A 199 -0.10 16.34 16.66
CA HIS A 199 1.09 16.99 17.18
C HIS A 199 2.22 15.97 17.35
N PHE A 200 3.46 16.32 17.02
CA PHE A 200 4.64 15.49 17.35
C PHE A 200 5.76 16.32 17.97
N LEU A 201 6.62 15.67 18.75
CA LEU A 201 7.76 16.31 19.40
C LEU A 201 8.96 16.30 18.45
N ASN A 202 9.54 17.47 18.17
CA ASN A 202 10.75 17.59 17.36
C ASN A 202 12.03 17.22 18.15
N ILE A 203 13.18 17.22 17.48
CA ILE A 203 14.49 16.96 18.09
C ILE A 203 14.87 17.93 19.22
N ASN A 204 14.29 19.13 19.23
CA ASN A 204 14.55 20.16 20.24
C ASN A 204 13.60 20.05 21.44
N GLY A 205 12.65 19.11 21.44
CA GLY A 205 11.64 18.98 22.49
C GLY A 205 10.45 19.94 22.35
N GLU A 206 10.26 20.54 21.19
CA GLU A 206 9.13 21.42 20.90
C GLU A 206 8.04 20.67 20.13
N TRP A 207 6.78 21.03 20.37
CA TRP A 207 5.66 20.45 19.64
C TRP A 207 5.53 21.09 18.27
N ILE A 208 5.43 20.25 17.25
CA ILE A 208 5.09 20.63 15.88
C ILE A 208 3.61 20.34 15.65
N ASP A 209 2.89 21.38 15.26
CA ASP A 209 1.48 21.36 14.89
C ASP A 209 1.33 20.87 13.45
N VAL A 210 0.57 19.79 13.22
CA VAL A 210 0.45 19.17 11.90
C VAL A 210 -0.97 19.23 11.34
N GLU A 211 -1.06 19.55 10.06
CA GLU A 211 -2.27 19.40 9.24
C GLU A 211 -1.99 18.46 8.07
N VAL A 212 -2.90 17.52 7.83
CA VAL A 212 -2.86 16.59 6.70
C VAL A 212 -3.82 17.07 5.61
N TRP A 213 -3.27 17.63 4.55
CA TRP A 213 -4.02 18.19 3.44
C TRP A 213 -4.50 17.13 2.46
N GLY A 214 -5.81 16.99 2.34
CA GLY A 214 -6.46 16.17 1.33
C GLY A 214 -6.64 16.92 0.00
N ASP A 215 -6.79 16.14 -1.06
CA ASP A 215 -7.33 16.60 -2.34
C ASP A 215 -8.84 16.30 -2.37
N LYS A 216 -9.68 17.31 -2.64
CA LYS A 216 -11.12 17.10 -2.91
C LYS A 216 -11.55 17.58 -4.31
N PRO A 217 -10.86 17.19 -5.40
CA PRO A 217 -11.22 17.61 -6.75
C PRO A 217 -12.64 17.13 -7.10
N ASN A 218 -13.54 18.06 -7.40
CA ASN A 218 -14.96 17.82 -7.70
C ASN A 218 -15.76 17.15 -6.57
N GLY A 219 -15.27 17.19 -5.34
CA GLY A 219 -15.96 16.61 -4.18
C GLY A 219 -17.10 17.51 -3.66
N HIS A 220 -18.11 16.91 -3.01
CA HIS A 220 -19.08 17.69 -2.25
C HIS A 220 -18.34 18.58 -1.22
N ALA A 221 -18.62 19.89 -1.26
CA ALA A 221 -18.01 20.93 -0.43
C ALA A 221 -16.51 21.22 -0.69
N GLU A 222 -15.99 20.97 -1.89
CA GLU A 222 -14.61 21.33 -2.31
C GLU A 222 -14.26 22.79 -2.02
N ALA A 223 -15.10 23.74 -2.45
CA ALA A 223 -14.86 25.17 -2.23
C ALA A 223 -14.74 25.51 -0.74
N HIS A 224 -15.56 24.89 0.11
CA HIS A 224 -15.53 25.09 1.55
C HIS A 224 -14.28 24.46 2.20
N TYR A 225 -13.82 23.30 1.70
CA TYR A 225 -12.56 22.71 2.13
C TYR A 225 -11.37 23.60 1.78
N LYS A 226 -11.34 24.13 0.54
CA LYS A 226 -10.30 25.04 0.07
C LYS A 226 -10.22 26.30 0.94
N ILE A 227 -11.35 26.96 1.21
CA ILE A 227 -11.40 28.13 2.09
C ILE A 227 -10.89 27.81 3.50
N LYS A 228 -11.25 26.65 4.06
CA LYS A 228 -10.77 26.23 5.38
C LYS A 228 -9.25 26.03 5.41
N ARG A 229 -8.70 25.39 4.37
CA ARG A 229 -7.26 25.21 4.23
C ARG A 229 -6.55 26.56 4.12
N GLU A 230 -7.03 27.46 3.26
CA GLU A 230 -6.47 28.81 3.10
C GLU A 230 -6.44 29.58 4.43
N HIS A 231 -7.51 29.52 5.24
CA HIS A 231 -7.53 30.16 6.56
C HIS A 231 -6.53 29.54 7.54
N LYS A 232 -6.37 28.21 7.54
CA LYS A 232 -5.40 27.51 8.42
C LYS A 232 -3.96 27.80 8.00
N GLU A 233 -3.68 27.83 6.70
CA GLU A 233 -2.37 28.18 6.14
C GLU A 233 -2.03 29.65 6.45
N ALA A 234 -2.96 30.59 6.21
CA ALA A 234 -2.74 32.00 6.49
C ALA A 234 -2.52 32.27 7.99
N TYR A 235 -3.26 31.61 8.88
CA TYR A 235 -3.05 31.74 10.32
C TYR A 235 -1.68 31.24 10.76
N ASN A 236 -1.14 30.20 10.12
CA ASN A 236 0.14 29.60 10.46
C ASN A 236 1.32 30.08 9.60
N GLU A 237 1.14 31.10 8.75
CA GLU A 237 2.18 31.57 7.81
C GLU A 237 3.50 31.96 8.53
N SER A 238 3.40 32.45 9.77
CA SER A 238 4.54 32.84 10.60
C SER A 238 4.88 31.83 11.71
N ASN A 239 4.15 30.71 11.81
CA ASN A 239 4.38 29.70 12.83
C ASN A 239 5.47 28.72 12.36
N ALA A 240 6.69 28.87 12.88
CA ALA A 240 7.82 27.99 12.58
C ALA A 240 7.60 26.53 13.03
N ASN A 241 6.64 26.30 13.93
CA ASN A 241 6.28 24.98 14.45
C ASN A 241 5.06 24.39 13.75
N PHE A 242 4.66 24.92 12.59
CA PHE A 242 3.56 24.38 11.81
C PHE A 242 4.06 23.59 10.59
N LEU A 243 3.46 22.41 10.34
CA LEU A 243 3.78 21.59 9.19
C LEU A 243 2.50 21.10 8.49
N GLY A 244 2.35 21.50 7.22
CA GLY A 244 1.33 20.96 6.33
C GLY A 244 1.88 19.81 5.50
N ILE A 245 1.25 18.62 5.56
CA ILE A 245 1.67 17.43 4.82
C ILE A 245 0.56 17.02 3.86
N HIS A 246 0.89 16.72 2.61
CA HIS A 246 -0.12 16.26 1.67
C HIS A 246 -0.49 14.79 1.95
N PHE A 247 -1.78 14.45 1.93
CA PHE A 247 -2.28 13.15 2.39
C PHE A 247 -1.66 11.93 1.67
N ARG A 248 -1.24 12.09 0.40
CA ARG A 248 -0.59 11.02 -0.35
C ARG A 248 0.81 10.74 0.15
N GLU A 249 1.49 11.75 0.66
CA GLU A 249 2.86 11.67 1.19
C GLU A 249 2.88 10.83 2.47
N CYS A 250 1.79 10.87 3.26
CA CYS A 250 1.63 10.04 4.45
C CYS A 250 1.71 8.53 4.17
N PHE A 251 1.46 8.09 2.92
CA PHE A 251 1.53 6.67 2.52
C PHE A 251 2.87 6.28 1.89
N ASN A 252 3.83 7.20 1.79
CA ASN A 252 5.14 6.94 1.20
C ASN A 252 6.22 7.17 2.25
N GLU A 253 6.84 6.08 2.73
CA GLU A 253 7.81 6.14 3.82
C GLU A 253 9.06 6.95 3.47
N GLU A 254 9.55 6.89 2.23
CA GLU A 254 10.72 7.66 1.79
C GLU A 254 10.43 9.15 1.71
N ILE A 255 9.29 9.53 1.13
CA ILE A 255 8.87 10.94 1.04
C ILE A 255 8.64 11.50 2.45
N LEU A 256 7.94 10.76 3.31
CA LEU A 256 7.64 11.20 4.66
C LEU A 256 8.90 11.32 5.52
N ALA A 257 9.87 10.43 5.33
CA ALA A 257 11.19 10.57 5.95
C ALA A 257 11.89 11.86 5.50
N GLY A 258 11.87 12.19 4.21
CA GLY A 258 12.45 13.45 3.73
C GLY A 258 11.74 14.71 4.24
N ILE A 259 10.40 14.69 4.35
CA ILE A 259 9.63 15.82 4.90
C ILE A 259 9.92 16.04 6.38
N LEU A 260 10.05 14.96 7.15
CA LEU A 260 10.19 15.02 8.61
C LEU A 260 11.65 15.10 9.08
N GLU A 261 12.62 14.73 8.23
CA GLU A 261 14.05 14.75 8.55
C GLU A 261 14.53 16.07 9.20
N PRO A 262 14.12 17.28 8.72
CA PRO A 262 14.51 18.52 9.38
C PRO A 262 14.01 18.67 10.83
N HIS A 263 12.94 17.98 11.20
CA HIS A 263 12.28 18.10 12.50
C HIS A 263 12.64 16.97 13.46
N ILE A 264 12.85 15.75 12.97
CA ILE A 264 13.12 14.55 13.79
C ILE A 264 14.46 13.87 13.50
N GLY A 265 15.22 14.36 12.51
CA GLY A 265 16.44 13.70 12.04
C GLY A 265 16.17 12.43 11.22
N SER A 266 17.24 11.72 10.88
CA SER A 266 17.16 10.42 10.21
C SER A 266 17.15 9.30 11.24
N ILE A 267 15.99 8.67 11.42
CA ILE A 267 15.77 7.58 12.38
C ILE A 267 15.18 6.39 11.64
N ASP A 268 15.79 5.23 11.81
CA ASP A 268 15.29 3.97 11.27
C ASP A 268 14.04 3.50 12.00
N ALA A 269 13.13 2.87 11.25
CA ALA A 269 11.94 2.28 11.82
C ALA A 269 12.28 1.03 12.65
N PHE A 270 11.77 0.96 13.87
CA PHE A 270 11.78 -0.23 14.70
C PHE A 270 10.92 -1.32 14.07
N GLN A 271 11.43 -2.56 14.07
CA GLN A 271 10.68 -3.72 13.63
C GLN A 271 9.97 -4.36 14.81
N PHE A 272 8.64 -4.21 14.86
CA PHE A 272 7.81 -4.84 15.87
C PHE A 272 7.53 -6.32 15.57
N ASP A 273 6.85 -6.99 16.50
CA ASP A 273 6.66 -8.44 16.48
C ASP A 273 5.58 -8.94 15.51
N LYS A 274 4.67 -8.09 15.04
CA LYS A 274 3.62 -8.57 14.13
C LYS A 274 4.23 -9.04 12.80
N PRO A 275 3.75 -10.15 12.23
CA PRO A 275 4.29 -10.68 10.97
C PRO A 275 4.23 -9.68 9.79
N THR A 276 3.22 -8.80 9.78
CA THR A 276 3.09 -7.72 8.79
C THR A 276 4.21 -6.71 8.90
N ASP A 277 4.62 -6.33 10.11
CA ASP A 277 5.50 -5.19 10.35
C ASP A 277 6.91 -5.37 9.75
N ARG A 278 7.35 -6.62 9.57
CA ARG A 278 8.64 -6.95 8.93
C ARG A 278 8.60 -6.97 7.39
N LEU A 279 7.41 -7.01 6.80
CA LEU A 279 7.21 -7.26 5.38
C LEU A 279 6.79 -6.01 4.60
N ILE A 280 6.29 -4.99 5.29
CA ILE A 280 5.74 -3.78 4.69
C ILE A 280 6.13 -2.53 5.49
N HIS A 281 6.08 -1.39 4.80
CA HIS A 281 6.35 -0.07 5.36
C HIS A 281 5.41 0.28 6.53
N SER A 282 5.94 1.06 7.48
CA SER A 282 5.21 1.46 8.69
C SER A 282 3.95 2.27 8.37
N THR A 283 4.03 3.10 7.34
CA THR A 283 2.92 3.90 6.79
C THR A 283 1.76 3.05 6.26
N HIS A 284 1.95 1.75 6.05
CA HIS A 284 0.92 0.85 5.48
C HIS A 284 0.24 -0.04 6.52
N TRP A 285 0.75 -0.11 7.75
CA TRP A 285 0.31 -1.09 8.76
C TRP A 285 -1.21 -1.09 9.01
N SER A 286 -1.82 0.08 9.20
CA SER A 286 -3.26 0.18 9.46
C SER A 286 -4.10 -0.29 8.27
N ASN A 287 -3.70 0.08 7.04
CA ASN A 287 -4.43 -0.31 5.82
C ASN A 287 -4.23 -1.80 5.50
N ALA A 288 -3.05 -2.33 5.81
CA ALA A 288 -2.70 -3.71 5.59
C ALA A 288 -3.52 -4.67 6.47
N ASP A 289 -3.79 -4.30 7.73
CA ASP A 289 -4.55 -5.14 8.65
C ASP A 289 -6.00 -5.35 8.15
N GLU A 290 -6.70 -4.28 7.77
CA GLU A 290 -8.06 -4.33 7.19
C GLU A 290 -8.07 -5.12 5.87
N LEU A 291 -7.10 -4.83 4.99
CA LEU A 291 -6.98 -5.52 3.71
C LEU A 291 -6.73 -7.02 3.89
N LEU A 292 -5.90 -7.40 4.88
CA LEU A 292 -5.56 -8.78 5.17
C LEU A 292 -6.78 -9.55 5.68
N GLU A 293 -7.64 -8.93 6.49
CA GLU A 293 -8.91 -9.53 6.93
C GLU A 293 -9.84 -9.80 5.75
N PHE A 294 -10.02 -8.82 4.86
CA PHE A 294 -10.77 -9.03 3.62
C PHE A 294 -10.18 -10.18 2.78
N CYS A 295 -8.85 -10.22 2.65
CA CYS A 295 -8.16 -11.28 1.90
C CYS A 295 -8.39 -12.66 2.53
N ARG A 296 -8.36 -12.78 3.87
CA ARG A 296 -8.68 -14.02 4.59
C ARG A 296 -10.10 -14.48 4.28
N HIS A 297 -11.07 -13.57 4.29
CA HIS A 297 -12.44 -13.90 3.91
C HIS A 297 -12.53 -14.39 2.46
N LEU A 298 -11.86 -13.71 1.52
CA LEU A 298 -11.84 -14.13 0.12
C LEU A 298 -11.28 -15.55 -0.04
N VAL A 299 -10.22 -15.91 0.71
CA VAL A 299 -9.65 -17.27 0.70
C VAL A 299 -10.70 -18.32 1.05
N THR A 300 -11.57 -18.07 2.03
CA THR A 300 -12.61 -19.04 2.44
C THR A 300 -13.62 -19.34 1.34
N THR A 301 -13.75 -18.46 0.36
CA THR A 301 -14.65 -18.64 -0.79
C THR A 301 -13.97 -19.38 -1.95
N MET A 302 -12.66 -19.63 -1.90
CA MET A 302 -11.90 -20.27 -2.97
C MET A 302 -11.99 -21.80 -2.87
N PRO A 303 -12.21 -22.52 -3.98
CA PRO A 303 -12.36 -23.98 -3.96
C PRO A 303 -11.16 -24.75 -3.41
N ASP A 304 -9.94 -24.22 -3.59
CA ASP A 304 -8.69 -24.81 -3.11
C ASP A 304 -8.24 -24.20 -1.77
N GLY A 305 -9.00 -23.26 -1.21
CA GLY A 305 -8.62 -22.50 -0.02
C GLY A 305 -7.35 -21.68 -0.21
N GLN A 306 -6.96 -21.34 -1.45
CA GLN A 306 -5.74 -20.58 -1.74
C GLN A 306 -6.06 -19.19 -2.27
N PHE A 307 -5.28 -18.19 -1.85
CA PHE A 307 -5.45 -16.84 -2.35
C PHE A 307 -5.11 -16.79 -3.85
N PRO A 308 -6.01 -16.29 -4.72
CA PRO A 308 -5.85 -16.37 -6.16
C PRO A 308 -4.74 -15.45 -6.69
N CYS A 309 -4.25 -15.72 -7.90
CA CYS A 309 -3.24 -14.86 -8.53
C CYS A 309 -3.84 -13.58 -9.14
N GLU A 310 -2.99 -12.61 -9.50
CA GLU A 310 -3.43 -11.32 -10.03
C GLU A 310 -4.31 -11.48 -11.29
N GLY A 311 -3.94 -12.41 -12.17
CA GLY A 311 -4.71 -12.71 -13.37
C GLY A 311 -6.13 -13.18 -13.06
N TRP A 312 -6.33 -13.89 -11.95
CA TRP A 312 -7.66 -14.29 -11.50
C TRP A 312 -8.41 -13.09 -10.92
N LEU A 313 -7.79 -12.29 -10.04
CA LEU A 313 -8.42 -11.09 -9.46
C LEU A 313 -8.93 -10.15 -10.56
N ARG A 314 -8.13 -9.94 -11.60
CA ARG A 314 -8.39 -8.99 -12.69
C ARG A 314 -9.08 -9.59 -13.92
N LYS A 315 -9.49 -10.87 -13.87
CA LYS A 315 -10.03 -11.64 -15.01
C LYS A 315 -9.22 -11.50 -16.31
N ARG A 316 -7.95 -11.90 -16.28
CA ARG A 316 -7.01 -11.82 -17.40
C ARG A 316 -6.56 -13.20 -17.89
N GLY A 317 -6.16 -13.27 -19.16
CA GLY A 317 -5.66 -14.49 -19.80
C GLY A 317 -6.67 -15.63 -19.74
N LYS A 318 -6.25 -16.78 -19.21
CA LYS A 318 -7.14 -17.95 -19.04
C LYS A 318 -8.33 -17.71 -18.09
N TYR A 319 -8.30 -16.65 -17.28
CA TYR A 319 -9.38 -16.30 -16.34
C TYR A 319 -10.35 -15.25 -16.89
N LYS A 320 -10.24 -14.85 -18.16
CA LYS A 320 -11.07 -13.79 -18.77
C LYS A 320 -12.58 -14.04 -18.59
N ASN A 321 -13.00 -15.30 -18.68
CA ASN A 321 -14.41 -15.70 -18.64
C ASN A 321 -14.82 -16.35 -17.30
N ARG A 322 -14.04 -16.22 -16.22
CA ARG A 322 -14.45 -16.79 -14.92
C ARG A 322 -15.72 -16.09 -14.40
N PRO A 323 -16.61 -16.81 -13.67
CA PRO A 323 -17.75 -16.19 -13.01
C PRO A 323 -17.34 -15.26 -11.87
N GLY A 324 -18.28 -14.43 -11.39
CA GLY A 324 -18.11 -13.54 -10.22
C GLY A 324 -17.54 -12.15 -10.54
N GLU A 325 -17.14 -11.41 -9.50
CA GLU A 325 -16.71 -10.02 -9.61
C GLU A 325 -15.26 -9.85 -10.11
N VAL A 326 -14.93 -8.64 -10.55
CA VAL A 326 -13.56 -8.24 -10.91
C VAL A 326 -12.96 -7.44 -9.74
N TYR A 327 -11.84 -7.91 -9.22
CA TYR A 327 -11.17 -7.36 -8.04
C TYR A 327 -9.97 -6.47 -8.41
N ASN A 328 -10.20 -5.49 -9.30
CA ASN A 328 -9.12 -4.60 -9.77
C ASN A 328 -8.55 -3.73 -8.63
N THR A 329 -9.42 -3.12 -7.84
CA THR A 329 -9.03 -2.25 -6.72
C THR A 329 -8.27 -3.04 -5.66
N LEU A 330 -8.79 -4.21 -5.26
CA LEU A 330 -8.12 -5.13 -4.35
C LEU A 330 -6.71 -5.51 -4.85
N SER A 331 -6.57 -5.80 -6.15
CA SER A 331 -5.27 -6.11 -6.74
C SER A 331 -4.28 -4.96 -6.64
N ILE A 332 -4.73 -3.71 -6.78
CA ILE A 332 -3.88 -2.53 -6.62
C ILE A 332 -3.48 -2.39 -5.16
N TYR A 333 -4.44 -2.50 -4.25
CA TYR A 333 -4.26 -2.35 -2.81
C TYR A 333 -3.33 -3.41 -2.21
N ILE A 334 -3.41 -4.66 -2.65
CA ILE A 334 -2.46 -5.71 -2.26
C ILE A 334 -1.03 -5.34 -2.70
N LYS A 335 -0.87 -4.78 -3.90
CA LYS A 335 0.45 -4.33 -4.37
C LYS A 335 0.96 -3.14 -3.56
N THR A 336 0.09 -2.18 -3.28
CA THR A 336 0.44 -0.94 -2.57
C THR A 336 0.77 -1.20 -1.11
N TRP A 337 -0.10 -1.88 -0.36
CA TRP A 337 -0.02 -1.95 1.11
C TRP A 337 0.48 -3.29 1.65
N LEU A 338 0.43 -4.36 0.85
CA LEU A 338 0.92 -5.69 1.26
C LEU A 338 2.20 -6.10 0.53
N GLY A 339 2.76 -5.25 -0.34
CA GLY A 339 3.93 -5.58 -1.16
C GLY A 339 3.66 -6.67 -2.23
N GLY A 340 2.40 -6.92 -2.56
CA GLY A 340 1.99 -7.86 -3.61
C GLY A 340 1.55 -9.25 -3.11
N ILE A 341 1.07 -10.07 -4.05
CA ILE A 341 0.42 -11.36 -3.74
C ILE A 341 1.36 -12.35 -3.03
N ARG A 342 2.67 -12.31 -3.32
CA ARG A 342 3.63 -13.20 -2.66
C ARG A 342 3.73 -12.90 -1.16
N ASN A 343 3.85 -11.62 -0.79
CA ASN A 343 3.88 -11.21 0.61
C ASN A 343 2.54 -11.46 1.29
N LEU A 344 1.41 -11.17 0.63
CA LEU A 344 0.09 -11.56 1.14
C LEU A 344 0.02 -13.08 1.41
N ARG A 345 0.50 -13.92 0.49
CA ARG A 345 0.53 -15.37 0.72
C ARG A 345 1.44 -15.77 1.87
N LYS A 346 2.57 -15.08 2.11
CA LYS A 346 3.37 -15.29 3.34
C LYS A 346 2.55 -14.98 4.60
N LEU A 347 1.82 -13.87 4.60
CA LEU A 347 0.95 -13.43 5.71
C LEU A 347 -0.25 -14.35 5.96
N LEU A 348 -0.67 -15.11 4.94
CA LEU A 348 -1.74 -16.10 5.01
C LEU A 348 -1.24 -17.53 5.27
N ASP A 349 0.07 -17.73 5.48
CA ASP A 349 0.71 -19.05 5.58
C ASP A 349 0.54 -19.93 4.31
N GLN A 350 0.49 -19.28 3.17
CA GLN A 350 0.34 -19.87 1.83
C GLN A 350 1.57 -19.64 0.94
N SER A 351 2.74 -19.44 1.55
CA SER A 351 4.01 -19.22 0.85
C SER A 351 4.28 -20.28 -0.23
N HIS A 352 3.93 -21.54 0.06
CA HIS A 352 4.08 -22.69 -0.83
C HIS A 352 3.29 -22.59 -2.15
N VAL A 353 2.24 -21.76 -2.19
CA VAL A 353 1.41 -21.52 -3.39
C VAL A 353 2.08 -20.52 -4.36
N SER A 354 3.05 -19.77 -3.88
CA SER A 354 3.75 -18.77 -4.69
C SER A 354 4.69 -19.43 -5.69
N THR A 355 4.76 -18.87 -6.89
CA THR A 355 5.78 -19.25 -7.87
C THR A 355 7.17 -18.88 -7.33
N ILE A 356 8.15 -19.73 -7.65
CA ILE A 356 9.58 -19.54 -7.33
C ILE A 356 9.99 -18.08 -7.59
N GLU A 357 10.67 -17.50 -6.61
CA GLU A 357 11.37 -16.23 -6.75
C GLU A 357 12.66 -16.47 -7.52
N TRP A 358 12.79 -15.81 -8.65
CA TRP A 358 13.95 -15.92 -9.51
C TRP A 358 14.80 -14.67 -9.33
N ASP A 359 16.04 -14.90 -8.97
CA ASP A 359 17.16 -13.99 -9.10
C ASP A 359 18.19 -14.62 -10.05
N LYS A 360 19.33 -13.94 -10.24
CA LYS A 360 20.39 -14.43 -11.12
C LYS A 360 20.91 -15.79 -10.67
N ASP A 361 21.22 -15.95 -9.37
CA ASP A 361 21.89 -17.12 -8.83
C ASP A 361 20.96 -18.34 -8.80
N SER A 362 19.71 -18.19 -8.37
CA SER A 362 18.68 -19.23 -8.39
C SER A 362 18.32 -19.65 -9.82
N ALA A 363 18.30 -18.73 -10.79
CA ALA A 363 18.09 -19.06 -12.19
C ALA A 363 19.24 -19.92 -12.75
N ILE A 364 20.49 -19.53 -12.47
CA ILE A 364 21.69 -20.28 -12.86
C ILE A 364 21.71 -21.65 -12.19
N ALA A 365 21.45 -21.72 -10.88
CA ALA A 365 21.46 -22.97 -10.12
C ALA A 365 20.36 -23.94 -10.60
N ALA A 366 19.15 -23.43 -10.91
CA ALA A 366 18.10 -24.27 -11.47
C ALA A 366 18.43 -24.75 -12.89
N TYR A 367 19.09 -23.91 -13.69
CA TYR A 367 19.56 -24.29 -15.02
C TYR A 367 20.60 -25.41 -14.95
N GLN A 368 21.61 -25.26 -14.08
CA GLN A 368 22.63 -26.29 -13.82
C GLN A 368 21.97 -27.59 -13.35
N LYS A 369 21.12 -27.53 -12.33
CA LYS A 369 20.41 -28.70 -11.80
C LYS A 369 19.57 -29.40 -12.86
N PHE A 370 18.90 -28.65 -13.73
CA PHE A 370 18.14 -29.20 -14.84
C PHE A 370 19.07 -29.92 -15.84
N TYR A 371 20.19 -29.31 -16.19
CA TYR A 371 21.19 -29.90 -17.08
C TYR A 371 21.79 -31.19 -16.49
N ASP A 372 22.22 -31.16 -15.23
CA ASP A 372 22.81 -32.33 -14.55
C ASP A 372 21.80 -33.48 -14.41
N GLY A 373 20.54 -33.17 -14.14
CA GLY A 373 19.49 -34.18 -13.96
C GLY A 373 18.99 -34.82 -15.26
N HIS A 374 19.10 -34.11 -16.39
CA HIS A 374 18.50 -34.55 -17.65
C HIS A 374 19.47 -34.69 -18.82
N GLY A 375 20.73 -34.26 -18.66
CA GLY A 375 21.74 -34.23 -19.72
C GLY A 375 21.39 -33.27 -20.87
N LEU A 376 20.39 -32.41 -20.68
CA LEU A 376 19.83 -31.52 -21.69
C LEU A 376 19.64 -30.14 -21.09
N THR A 377 19.94 -29.10 -21.86
CA THR A 377 19.57 -27.74 -21.48
C THR A 377 18.04 -27.57 -21.55
N PRO A 378 17.45 -26.64 -20.76
CA PRO A 378 16.04 -26.28 -20.88
C PRO A 378 15.61 -25.95 -22.31
N GLY A 379 16.46 -25.24 -23.07
CA GLY A 379 16.22 -24.94 -24.48
C GLY A 379 16.14 -26.18 -25.37
N GLN A 380 17.03 -27.16 -25.18
CA GLN A 380 16.98 -28.44 -25.91
C GLN A 380 15.72 -29.25 -25.57
N ALA A 381 15.36 -29.35 -24.29
CA ALA A 381 14.13 -30.04 -23.87
C ALA A 381 12.88 -29.44 -24.53
N ARG A 382 12.77 -28.10 -24.55
CA ARG A 382 11.67 -27.40 -25.24
C ARG A 382 11.66 -27.67 -26.75
N HIS A 383 12.83 -27.73 -27.39
CA HIS A 383 12.93 -28.00 -28.82
C HIS A 383 12.47 -29.41 -29.17
N ILE A 384 12.86 -30.41 -28.38
CA ILE A 384 12.45 -31.80 -28.56
C ILE A 384 10.92 -31.93 -28.43
N THR A 385 10.30 -31.34 -27.41
CA THR A 385 8.84 -31.35 -27.26
C THR A 385 8.12 -30.71 -28.45
N ARG A 386 8.63 -29.57 -28.96
CA ARG A 386 8.04 -28.89 -30.13
C ARG A 386 8.12 -29.73 -31.40
N LYS A 387 9.11 -30.61 -31.53
CA LYS A 387 9.26 -31.53 -32.66
C LYS A 387 8.53 -32.87 -32.48
N GLY A 388 7.71 -33.00 -31.43
CA GLY A 388 6.97 -34.23 -31.14
C GLY A 388 7.82 -35.35 -30.56
N GLY A 389 9.00 -35.03 -30.00
CA GLY A 389 9.83 -36.02 -29.30
C GLY A 389 9.28 -36.38 -27.91
N GLU A 390 9.74 -37.50 -27.38
CA GLU A 390 9.31 -38.06 -26.08
C GLU A 390 9.89 -37.27 -24.90
N VAL A 391 9.31 -36.11 -24.61
CA VAL A 391 9.54 -35.35 -23.38
C VAL A 391 8.21 -35.16 -22.68
N SER A 392 8.12 -35.50 -21.38
CA SER A 392 6.88 -35.34 -20.63
C SER A 392 6.42 -33.88 -20.59
N THR A 393 5.10 -33.66 -20.58
CA THR A 393 4.51 -32.31 -20.51
C THR A 393 4.95 -31.53 -19.28
N LYS A 394 5.17 -32.24 -18.15
CA LYS A 394 5.70 -31.66 -16.91
C LYS A 394 7.13 -31.16 -17.08
N LEU A 395 8.00 -31.95 -17.72
CA LEU A 395 9.39 -31.57 -17.97
C LEU A 395 9.49 -30.39 -18.95
N ALA A 396 8.65 -30.37 -19.98
CA ALA A 396 8.58 -29.26 -20.93
C ALA A 396 8.13 -27.94 -20.27
N ALA A 397 7.18 -28.01 -19.34
CA ALA A 397 6.72 -26.84 -18.58
C ALA A 397 7.80 -26.32 -17.62
N GLU A 398 8.51 -27.22 -16.95
CA GLU A 398 9.66 -26.88 -16.11
C GLU A 398 10.78 -26.23 -16.90
N ALA A 399 11.14 -26.82 -18.05
CA ALA A 399 12.14 -26.27 -18.98
C ALA A 399 11.74 -24.86 -19.45
N ALA A 400 10.48 -24.65 -19.84
CA ALA A 400 9.98 -23.33 -20.24
C ALA A 400 10.07 -22.30 -19.12
N ARG A 401 9.80 -22.69 -17.86
CA ARG A 401 9.91 -21.81 -16.70
C ARG A 401 11.36 -21.39 -16.45
N ILE A 402 12.29 -22.34 -16.44
CA ILE A 402 13.72 -22.08 -16.19
C ILE A 402 14.32 -21.24 -17.32
N ASP A 403 14.00 -21.56 -18.58
CA ASP A 403 14.50 -20.84 -19.76
C ASP A 403 14.04 -19.37 -19.77
N ASN A 404 12.77 -19.11 -19.42
CA ASN A 404 12.26 -17.75 -19.25
C ASN A 404 12.94 -17.01 -18.08
N ALA A 405 13.24 -17.71 -16.97
CA ALA A 405 13.92 -17.11 -15.82
C ALA A 405 15.36 -16.73 -16.17
N VAL A 406 16.12 -17.63 -16.80
CA VAL A 406 17.49 -17.37 -17.25
C VAL A 406 17.55 -16.24 -18.29
N LEU A 407 16.60 -16.19 -19.22
CA LEU A 407 16.50 -15.08 -20.17
C LEU A 407 16.30 -13.73 -19.47
N LYS A 408 15.47 -13.69 -18.43
CA LYS A 408 15.13 -12.44 -17.73
C LYS A 408 16.21 -11.99 -16.74
N PHE A 409 16.82 -12.93 -16.00
CA PHE A 409 17.65 -12.62 -14.83
C PHE A 409 19.13 -12.94 -14.98
N ALA A 410 19.51 -13.79 -15.94
CA ALA A 410 20.87 -14.29 -16.09
C ALA A 410 21.47 -14.07 -17.49
N GLY A 411 20.89 -13.16 -18.29
CA GLY A 411 21.44 -12.77 -19.60
C GLY A 411 21.21 -13.79 -20.71
N GLY A 412 20.36 -14.79 -20.49
CA GLY A 412 20.03 -15.82 -21.48
C GLY A 412 20.90 -17.08 -21.41
N SER A 413 20.44 -18.11 -22.10
CA SER A 413 21.01 -19.46 -22.02
C SER A 413 22.46 -19.53 -22.48
N VAL A 414 22.88 -18.72 -23.46
CA VAL A 414 24.28 -18.70 -23.92
C VAL A 414 25.23 -18.26 -22.81
N ALA A 415 24.94 -17.14 -22.17
CA ALA A 415 25.75 -16.60 -21.07
C ALA A 415 25.83 -17.58 -19.89
N VAL A 416 24.71 -18.23 -19.57
CA VAL A 416 24.67 -19.23 -18.49
C VAL A 416 25.46 -20.50 -18.85
N ASN A 417 25.40 -20.97 -20.10
CA ASN A 417 26.20 -22.12 -20.53
C ASN A 417 27.70 -21.83 -20.48
N GLU A 418 28.13 -20.64 -20.92
CA GLU A 418 29.53 -20.20 -20.82
C GLU A 418 29.99 -20.14 -19.36
N LEU A 419 29.17 -19.55 -18.49
CA LEU A 419 29.46 -19.43 -17.06
C LEU A 419 29.59 -20.79 -16.36
N LEU A 420 28.74 -21.75 -16.73
CA LEU A 420 28.69 -23.08 -16.13
C LEU A 420 29.61 -24.09 -16.81
N GLY A 421 30.34 -23.69 -17.86
CA GLY A 421 31.16 -24.62 -18.66
C GLY A 421 30.34 -25.69 -19.38
N ILE A 422 29.04 -25.47 -19.59
CA ILE A 422 28.16 -26.39 -20.30
C ILE A 422 28.48 -26.29 -21.79
N VAL A 423 29.19 -27.30 -22.30
CA VAL A 423 29.39 -27.46 -23.74
C VAL A 423 28.15 -28.16 -24.29
N ILE A 424 27.26 -27.38 -24.90
CA ILE A 424 26.16 -27.94 -25.68
C ILE A 424 26.78 -28.70 -26.85
N ASP A 425 26.59 -30.02 -26.88
CA ASP A 425 26.93 -30.82 -28.04
C ASP A 425 26.06 -30.37 -29.22
N LYS A 426 26.67 -29.59 -30.11
CA LYS A 426 26.05 -29.08 -31.35
C LYS A 426 26.05 -30.15 -32.44
N THR A 427 26.05 -31.46 -32.13
CA THR A 427 25.96 -32.54 -33.13
C THR A 427 24.94 -32.18 -34.22
N ARG A 428 25.32 -31.82 -35.45
CA ARG A 428 26.65 -31.73 -36.08
C ARG A 428 26.55 -30.60 -37.13
N ARG A 429 27.37 -29.55 -37.06
CA ARG A 429 27.53 -28.63 -38.22
C ARG A 429 28.41 -29.37 -39.24
N TRP A 430 27.83 -29.81 -40.35
CA TRP A 430 28.59 -30.44 -41.43
C TRP A 430 29.48 -29.38 -42.08
N THR A 431 30.79 -29.39 -41.78
CA THR A 431 31.79 -28.57 -42.48
C THR A 431 32.19 -29.26 -43.78
N ARG A 432 32.87 -28.52 -44.68
CA ARG A 432 33.37 -29.08 -45.94
C ARG A 432 34.27 -30.29 -45.70
N GLU A 433 35.17 -30.21 -44.73
CA GLU A 433 36.14 -31.25 -44.38
C GLU A 433 35.42 -32.49 -43.83
N ALA A 434 34.47 -32.31 -42.91
CA ALA A 434 33.72 -33.42 -42.32
C ALA A 434 32.84 -34.17 -43.35
N ILE A 435 32.36 -33.47 -44.39
CA ILE A 435 31.64 -34.11 -45.50
C ILE A 435 32.61 -34.91 -46.36
N LEU A 436 33.78 -34.36 -46.71
CA LEU A 436 34.79 -35.05 -47.52
C LEU A 436 35.31 -36.32 -46.83
N ASP A 437 35.68 -36.23 -45.56
CA ASP A 437 36.15 -37.37 -44.76
C ASP A 437 35.07 -38.47 -44.66
N GLY A 438 33.82 -38.05 -44.43
CA GLY A 438 32.69 -38.97 -44.36
C GLY A 438 32.41 -39.66 -45.70
N PHE A 439 32.49 -38.93 -46.81
CA PHE A 439 32.37 -39.50 -48.16
C PHE A 439 33.50 -40.49 -48.44
N GLN A 440 34.74 -40.14 -48.11
CA GLN A 440 35.91 -40.99 -48.34
C GLN A 440 35.88 -42.26 -47.47
N SER A 441 35.44 -42.16 -46.21
CA SER A 441 35.22 -43.30 -45.33
C SER A 441 34.20 -44.27 -45.92
N ILE A 442 33.06 -43.78 -46.42
CA ILE A 442 32.03 -44.63 -47.02
C ILE A 442 32.50 -45.25 -48.33
N ILE A 443 33.17 -44.49 -49.20
CA ILE A 443 33.71 -45.00 -50.47
C ILE A 443 34.77 -46.08 -50.22
N SER A 444 35.66 -45.86 -49.25
CA SER A 444 36.74 -46.81 -48.93
C SER A 444 36.20 -48.12 -48.34
N GLU A 445 35.22 -48.04 -47.45
CA GLU A 445 34.61 -49.18 -46.76
C GLU A 445 33.64 -49.96 -47.67
N TRP A 446 32.72 -49.27 -48.35
CA TRP A 446 31.62 -49.90 -49.09
C TRP A 446 31.87 -49.98 -50.60
N LYS A 447 32.98 -49.42 -51.09
CA LYS A 447 33.35 -49.36 -52.52
C LYS A 447 32.27 -48.76 -53.43
N MET A 448 31.42 -47.90 -52.86
CA MET A 448 30.32 -47.24 -53.56
C MET A 448 30.11 -45.82 -53.02
N SER A 449 29.46 -44.97 -53.82
CA SER A 449 29.14 -43.62 -53.35
C SER A 449 28.11 -43.63 -52.20
N PRO A 450 28.16 -42.67 -51.27
CA PRO A 450 27.14 -42.52 -50.22
C PRO A 450 25.69 -42.48 -50.73
N ILE A 451 25.46 -41.84 -51.87
CA ILE A 451 24.12 -41.75 -52.49
C ILE A 451 23.68 -43.13 -53.01
N GLN A 452 24.60 -43.88 -53.61
CA GLN A 452 24.32 -45.24 -54.08
C GLN A 452 24.07 -46.19 -52.91
N LEU A 453 24.87 -46.10 -51.85
CA LEU A 453 24.70 -46.89 -50.63
C LEU A 453 23.29 -46.69 -50.03
N LEU A 454 22.83 -45.44 -49.89
CA LEU A 454 21.49 -45.14 -49.41
C LEU A 454 20.38 -45.69 -50.34
N TYR A 455 20.59 -45.67 -51.65
CA TYR A 455 19.63 -46.20 -52.62
C TYR A 455 19.55 -47.74 -52.57
N GLU A 456 20.70 -48.41 -52.47
CA GLU A 456 20.77 -49.87 -52.36
C GLU A 456 20.20 -50.36 -51.02
N HIS A 457 20.35 -49.59 -49.94
CA HIS A 457 19.66 -49.85 -48.66
C HIS A 457 18.14 -49.82 -48.83
N LYS A 458 17.62 -48.74 -49.43
CA LYS A 458 16.17 -48.55 -49.61
C LYS A 458 15.56 -49.59 -50.54
N THR A 459 16.32 -50.09 -51.51
CA THR A 459 15.89 -51.15 -52.44
C THR A 459 16.17 -52.56 -51.92
N GLY A 460 16.67 -52.69 -50.69
CA GLY A 460 16.94 -53.96 -50.03
C GLY A 460 18.13 -54.74 -50.60
N LYS A 461 18.92 -54.14 -51.49
CA LYS A 461 20.08 -54.78 -52.15
C LYS A 461 21.30 -54.89 -51.23
N THR A 462 21.45 -53.94 -50.31
CA THR A 462 22.59 -53.87 -49.38
C THR A 462 22.05 -53.58 -47.98
N LYS A 463 22.46 -54.34 -46.96
CA LYS A 463 22.10 -54.11 -45.55
C LYS A 463 23.31 -53.57 -44.79
N PHE A 464 23.13 -52.50 -44.03
CA PHE A 464 24.16 -51.93 -43.17
C PHE A 464 23.55 -51.31 -41.91
N PRO A 465 24.36 -51.01 -40.87
CA PRO A 465 23.83 -50.55 -39.58
C PRO A 465 22.97 -49.27 -39.70
N GLU A 466 21.90 -49.21 -38.92
CA GLU A 466 20.95 -48.07 -38.92
C GLU A 466 21.64 -46.74 -38.55
N GLU A 467 22.68 -46.78 -37.72
CA GLU A 467 23.51 -45.61 -37.41
C GLU A 467 24.27 -45.11 -38.63
N THR A 468 24.84 -46.02 -39.43
CA THR A 468 25.51 -45.71 -40.68
C THR A 468 24.52 -45.11 -41.69
N TYR A 469 23.26 -45.60 -41.72
CA TYR A 469 22.19 -45.03 -42.54
C TYR A 469 21.83 -43.60 -42.14
N LYS A 470 21.56 -43.36 -40.86
CA LYS A 470 21.25 -42.02 -40.35
C LYS A 470 22.40 -41.03 -40.62
N LYS A 471 23.64 -41.43 -40.32
CA LYS A 471 24.83 -40.61 -40.54
C LYS A 471 25.03 -40.29 -42.04
N THR A 472 24.90 -41.29 -42.90
CA THR A 472 25.08 -41.13 -44.36
C THR A 472 23.98 -40.26 -44.96
N SER A 473 22.72 -40.43 -44.52
CA SER A 473 21.59 -39.63 -44.98
C SER A 473 21.70 -38.17 -44.55
N GLN A 474 22.14 -37.91 -43.33
CA GLN A 474 22.34 -36.54 -42.82
C GLN A 474 23.48 -35.84 -43.55
N MET A 475 24.59 -36.56 -43.79
CA MET A 475 25.74 -36.06 -44.56
C MET A 475 25.33 -35.68 -46.00
N VAL A 476 24.59 -36.56 -46.69
CA VAL A 476 24.11 -36.29 -48.05
C VAL A 476 23.16 -35.08 -48.09
N GLY A 477 22.29 -34.93 -47.09
CA GLY A 477 21.39 -33.78 -46.98
C GLY A 477 22.10 -32.43 -46.77
N ALA A 478 23.34 -32.45 -46.30
CA ALA A 478 24.11 -31.24 -46.00
C ALA A 478 25.00 -30.75 -47.17
N ILE A 479 25.11 -31.52 -48.26
CA ILE A 479 26.01 -31.20 -49.40
C ILE A 479 25.74 -29.80 -49.96
N ASN A 480 24.49 -29.48 -50.29
CA ASN A 480 24.14 -28.21 -50.93
C ASN A 480 24.31 -26.98 -50.03
N GLN A 481 24.60 -27.19 -48.74
CA GLN A 481 24.92 -26.10 -47.81
C GLN A 481 26.40 -25.72 -47.85
N GLN A 482 27.26 -26.62 -48.32
CA GLN A 482 28.73 -26.47 -48.28
C GLN A 482 29.40 -26.63 -49.66
N PHE A 483 28.70 -27.17 -50.66
CA PHE A 483 29.17 -27.42 -52.02
C PHE A 483 28.07 -27.02 -53.02
N SER A 484 28.47 -26.67 -54.24
CA SER A 484 27.59 -26.42 -55.39
C SER A 484 26.80 -27.66 -55.83
N GLY A 485 27.22 -28.85 -55.39
CA GLY A 485 26.49 -30.10 -55.53
C GLY A 485 27.40 -31.31 -55.30
N VAL A 486 26.84 -32.52 -55.35
CA VAL A 486 27.61 -33.76 -55.12
C VAL A 486 28.74 -33.96 -56.15
N LYS A 487 28.61 -33.36 -57.34
CA LYS A 487 29.64 -33.43 -58.39
C LYS A 487 30.95 -32.79 -57.94
N GLU A 488 30.89 -31.64 -57.27
CA GLU A 488 32.07 -30.96 -56.71
C GLU A 488 32.76 -31.85 -55.67
N VAL A 489 31.99 -32.54 -54.82
CA VAL A 489 32.52 -33.48 -53.82
C VAL A 489 33.27 -34.64 -54.48
N TYR A 490 32.71 -35.21 -55.55
CA TYR A 490 33.35 -36.28 -56.31
C TYR A 490 34.61 -35.83 -57.07
N GLU A 491 34.59 -34.63 -57.65
CA GLU A 491 35.75 -34.02 -58.30
C GLU A 491 36.90 -33.81 -57.30
N ILE A 492 36.61 -33.29 -56.11
CA ILE A 492 37.61 -33.10 -55.04
C ILE A 492 38.19 -34.45 -54.57
N LEU A 493 37.35 -35.48 -54.45
CA LEU A 493 37.78 -36.80 -53.98
C LEU A 493 38.39 -37.69 -55.08
N GLY A 494 38.46 -37.22 -56.33
CA GLY A 494 38.94 -38.01 -57.46
C GLY A 494 38.13 -39.29 -57.70
N PHE A 495 36.84 -39.30 -57.33
CA PHE A 495 35.97 -40.47 -57.41
C PHE A 495 35.02 -40.34 -58.60
N GLU A 496 35.12 -41.22 -59.59
CA GLU A 496 34.14 -41.31 -60.67
C GLU A 496 32.99 -42.24 -60.26
N PRO A 497 31.75 -41.73 -60.07
CA PRO A 497 30.62 -42.60 -59.77
C PRO A 497 30.27 -43.46 -61.00
N PRO A 498 29.85 -44.71 -60.81
CA PRO A 498 29.49 -45.59 -61.93
C PRO A 498 28.38 -44.96 -62.79
N SER A 499 28.60 -44.88 -64.10
CA SER A 499 27.63 -44.31 -65.04
C SER A 499 26.34 -45.13 -65.02
N ARG A 500 25.25 -44.55 -64.52
CA ARG A 500 23.94 -45.22 -64.65
C ARG A 500 23.56 -45.31 -66.13
N PRO A 501 23.13 -46.48 -66.64
CA PRO A 501 22.47 -46.53 -67.93
C PRO A 501 21.22 -45.65 -67.85
N ARG A 502 21.17 -44.58 -68.64
CA ARG A 502 19.94 -43.80 -68.81
C ARG A 502 18.87 -44.74 -69.31
N LYS A 503 17.76 -44.91 -68.57
CA LYS A 503 16.55 -45.51 -69.13
C LYS A 503 16.23 -44.76 -70.42
N ARG A 504 16.28 -45.43 -71.58
CA ARG A 504 15.69 -44.91 -72.81
C ARG A 504 14.22 -44.60 -72.48
N ARG A 505 13.83 -43.32 -72.56
CA ARG A 505 12.42 -42.94 -72.52
C ARG A 505 11.70 -43.77 -73.57
N THR A 506 10.66 -44.49 -73.17
CA THR A 506 9.79 -45.18 -74.11
C THR A 506 9.03 -44.14 -74.93
N LYS A 507 8.78 -44.43 -76.22
CA LYS A 507 8.13 -43.55 -77.20
C LYS A 507 6.80 -42.94 -76.72
N ARG A 508 6.19 -43.53 -75.68
CA ARG A 508 4.95 -43.09 -75.03
C ARG A 508 5.10 -41.80 -74.21
N GLU A 509 6.26 -41.55 -73.60
CA GLU A 509 6.51 -40.34 -72.79
C GLU A 509 6.92 -39.11 -73.63
N LEU A 510 7.23 -39.30 -74.92
CA LEU A 510 7.54 -38.20 -75.84
C LEU A 510 6.30 -37.63 -76.54
N ASN A 511 5.19 -38.38 -76.58
CA ASN A 511 3.93 -37.94 -77.19
C ASN A 511 2.99 -37.20 -76.23
N GLU A 512 3.29 -37.15 -74.92
CA GLU A 512 2.50 -36.37 -73.95
C GLU A 512 3.07 -34.96 -73.69
N LEU A 513 4.14 -34.58 -74.41
CA LEU A 513 4.81 -33.27 -74.32
C LEU A 513 4.86 -32.53 -75.65
N SER A 514 4.12 -32.99 -76.66
CA SER A 514 3.77 -32.29 -77.90
C SER A 514 2.28 -32.12 -77.97
#